data_AF-A0A2E1RS06-F1
#
_entry.id   AF-A0A2E1RS06-F1
#
_cell.length_a   1.000
_cell.length_b   1.000
_cell.length_c   1.000
_cell.angle_alpha   90.00
_cell.angle_beta   90.00
_cell.angle_gamma   90.00
#
_symmetry.space_group_name_H-M   'P 1'
#
loop_
_entity.id
_entity.type
_entity.pdbx_description
1 polymer ?
#
loop_
_entity_poly.entity_id
_entity_poly.type
_entity_poly.pdbx_seq_one_letter_code
_entity_poly.pdbx_strand_id
1 'polypeptide(L)' 'MEKFRLIIISLSTILLFSNCSQSLVKVQPYDRGNLSRTSMSGELNSLITSMTEHGYFSREASFGGGLIGGGGCGCN' A
#
# COMPACT_ATOMS: atom_id res chain seq x y z
N MET A 1 -35.48 17.32 -19.41
CA MET A 1 -34.83 16.01 -19.64
C MET A 1 -33.31 16.07 -19.41
N GLU A 2 -32.63 17.11 -19.89
CA GLU A 2 -31.17 17.32 -19.69
C GLU A 2 -30.71 17.30 -18.23
N LYS A 3 -31.41 18.00 -17.32
CA LYS A 3 -31.06 18.02 -15.88
C LYS A 3 -31.18 16.64 -15.22
N PHE A 4 -32.15 15.83 -15.66
CA PHE A 4 -32.36 14.47 -15.15
C PHE A 4 -31.27 13.51 -15.64
N ARG A 5 -30.83 13.67 -16.89
CA ARG A 5 -29.68 12.95 -17.45
C ARG A 5 -28.39 13.24 -16.70
N LEU A 6 -28.13 14.52 -16.36
CA LEU A 6 -26.96 14.91 -15.57
C LEU A 6 -26.96 14.30 -14.16
N ILE A 7 -28.11 14.23 -13.51
CA ILE A 7 -28.26 13.60 -12.19
C ILE A 7 -27.98 12.09 -12.29
N ILE A 8 -28.49 11.41 -13.32
CA ILE A 8 -28.23 9.98 -13.54
C ILE A 8 -26.75 9.70 -13.78
N ILE A 9 -26.08 10.52 -14.60
CA ILE A 9 -24.64 10.38 -14.87
C ILE A 9 -23.83 10.60 -13.58
N SER A 10 -24.16 11.63 -12.81
CA SER A 10 -23.50 11.92 -11.53
C SER A 10 -23.71 10.81 -10.49
N LEU A 11 -24.87 10.16 -10.47
CA LEU A 11 -25.15 9.09 -9.52
C LEU A 11 -24.43 7.79 -9.94
N SER A 12 -24.37 7.52 -11.24
CA SER A 12 -23.66 6.37 -11.81
C SER A 12 -22.15 6.41 -11.54
N THR A 13 -21.52 7.58 -11.65
CA THR A 13 -20.09 7.72 -11.36
C THR A 13 -19.76 7.47 -9.89
N ILE A 14 -20.58 7.93 -8.95
CA ILE A 14 -20.38 7.68 -7.51
C ILE A 14 -20.46 6.18 -7.20
N LEU A 15 -21.38 5.46 -7.83
CA LEU A 15 -21.52 4.00 -7.68
C LEU A 15 -20.32 3.24 -8.25
N LEU A 16 -19.79 3.65 -9.40
CA LEU A 16 -18.66 2.98 -10.06
C LEU A 16 -17.32 3.20 -9.35
N PHE A 17 -17.14 4.34 -8.66
CA PHE A 17 -15.91 4.63 -7.89
C PHE A 17 -16.01 4.30 -6.39
N SER A 18 -17.11 3.68 -5.95
CA SER A 18 -17.25 3.12 -4.60
C SER A 18 -16.39 1.86 -4.42
N ASN A 19 -15.08 2.03 -4.35
CA ASN A 19 -14.16 0.97 -3.89
C ASN A 19 -14.34 0.79 -2.38
N CYS A 20 -15.32 -0.04 -1.98
CA CYS A 20 -15.43 -0.51 -0.61
C CYS A 20 -14.24 -1.44 -0.30
N SER A 21 -13.18 -0.83 0.23
CA SER A 21 -11.95 -1.46 0.74
C SER A 21 -12.15 -2.47 1.89
N GLN A 22 -13.39 -2.81 2.22
CA GLN A 22 -13.76 -3.73 3.28
C GLN A 22 -13.48 -5.20 2.92
N SER A 23 -13.36 -5.51 1.62
CA SER A 23 -12.98 -6.84 1.11
C SER A 23 -11.49 -6.97 0.78
N LEU A 24 -10.66 -5.98 1.09
CA LEU A 24 -9.22 -6.20 1.14
C LEU A 24 -8.95 -7.05 2.38
N VAL A 25 -8.27 -8.17 2.20
CA VAL A 25 -7.83 -9.06 3.28
C VAL A 25 -6.87 -8.26 4.18
N LYS A 26 -7.43 -7.52 5.15
CA LYS A 26 -6.66 -6.95 6.24
C LYS A 26 -6.38 -8.10 7.20
N VAL A 27 -5.17 -8.63 7.12
CA VAL A 27 -4.62 -9.49 8.17
C VAL A 27 -4.84 -8.77 9.50
N GLN A 28 -5.59 -9.39 10.41
CA GLN A 28 -5.91 -8.76 11.69
C GLN A 28 -4.58 -8.53 12.44
N PRO A 29 -4.43 -7.44 13.23
CA PRO A 29 -3.14 -7.12 13.85
C PRO A 29 -2.54 -8.28 14.66
N TYR A 30 -3.38 -9.10 15.29
CA TYR A 30 -2.97 -10.29 16.03
C TYR A 30 -2.61 -11.51 15.15
N ASP A 31 -3.15 -11.61 13.93
CA ASP A 31 -2.80 -12.67 12.98
C ASP A 31 -1.39 -12.47 12.40
N ARG A 32 -0.86 -11.24 12.45
CA ARG A 32 0.51 -10.94 11.98
C ARG A 32 1.56 -11.76 12.72
N GLY A 33 1.41 -11.96 14.03
CA GLY A 33 2.35 -12.73 14.83
C GLY A 33 2.40 -14.21 14.46
N ASN A 34 1.29 -14.77 13.98
CA ASN A 34 1.21 -16.16 13.54
C ASN A 34 1.75 -16.36 12.11
N LEU A 35 1.63 -15.32 11.27
CA LEU A 35 2.12 -15.34 9.89
C LEU A 35 3.60 -14.95 9.78
N SER A 36 4.14 -14.18 10.73
CA SER A 36 5.55 -13.82 10.78
C SER A 36 6.39 -14.97 11.35
N ARG A 37 7.23 -15.59 10.52
CA ARG A 37 8.26 -16.52 11.00
C ARG A 37 9.46 -15.75 11.53
N THR A 38 10.19 -16.30 12.50
CA THR A 38 11.45 -15.71 13.00
C THR A 38 12.44 -15.45 11.88
N SER A 39 12.53 -16.35 10.89
CA SER A 39 13.37 -16.22 9.70
C SER A 39 13.03 -15.03 8.79
N MET A 40 11.86 -14.40 8.96
CA MET A 40 11.46 -13.21 8.21
C MET A 40 11.89 -11.91 8.92
N SER A 41 12.51 -12.01 10.11
CA SER A 41 13.06 -10.86 10.81
C SER A 41 14.24 -10.26 10.02
N GLY A 42 14.15 -8.97 9.72
CA GLY A 42 15.22 -8.22 9.05
C GLY A 42 16.52 -8.12 9.87
N GLU A 43 16.47 -8.38 11.18
CA GLU A 43 17.65 -8.36 12.05
C GLU A 43 18.55 -9.59 11.87
N LEU A 44 18.01 -10.70 11.38
CA LEU A 44 18.79 -11.94 11.20
C LEU A 44 19.75 -11.86 10.01
N ASN A 45 19.50 -10.97 9.04
CA ASN A 45 20.36 -10.80 7.88
C ASN A 45 20.36 -9.35 7.39
N SER A 46 21.22 -8.52 8.01
CA SER A 46 21.36 -7.10 7.70
C SER A 46 21.76 -6.81 6.25
N LEU A 47 22.55 -7.70 5.62
CA LEU A 47 22.94 -7.55 4.21
C LEU A 47 21.74 -7.72 3.28
N ILE A 48 20.92 -8.75 3.49
CA ILE A 48 19.71 -8.96 2.67
C ILE A 48 18.73 -7.81 2.87
N THR A 49 18.55 -7.34 4.11
CA THR A 49 17.68 -6.20 4.41
C THR A 49 18.13 -4.95 3.65
N SER A 50 19.41 -4.56 3.77
CA SER A 50 19.94 -3.36 3.09
C SER A 50 19.86 -3.46 1.56
N MET A 51 20.17 -4.62 0.97
CA MET A 51 20.06 -4.83 -0.47
C MET A 51 18.62 -4.74 -0.97
N THR A 52 17.68 -5.31 -0.20
CA THR A 52 16.24 -5.28 -0.53
C THR A 52 15.70 -3.86 -0.43
N GLU A 53 16.05 -3.13 0.63
CA GLU A 53 15.68 -1.73 0.81
C GLU A 53 16.24 -0.84 -0.31
N HIS A 54 17.48 -1.06 -0.72
CA HIS A 54 18.08 -0.32 -1.83
C HIS A 54 17.33 -0.55 -3.15
N GLY A 55 17.00 -1.82 -3.45
CA GLY A 55 16.23 -2.16 -4.64
C GLY A 55 14.81 -1.61 -4.61
N TYR A 56 14.15 -1.68 -3.45
CA TYR A 56 12.81 -1.15 -3.23
C TYR A 56 12.77 0.37 -3.39
N PHE A 57 13.69 1.08 -2.74
CA PHE A 57 13.80 2.53 -2.85
C PHE A 57 14.10 2.97 -4.29
N SER A 58 14.95 2.24 -5.01
CA SER A 58 15.28 2.57 -6.40
C SER A 58 14.09 2.43 -7.35
N ARG A 59 13.13 1.55 -7.04
CA ARG A 59 11.94 1.31 -7.87
C ARG A 59 10.74 2.15 -7.44
N GLU A 60 10.56 2.31 -6.14
CA GLU A 60 9.32 2.77 -5.52
C GLU A 60 9.58 3.93 -4.54
N ALA A 61 10.63 4.72 -4.79
CA ALA A 61 11.03 5.88 -4.00
C ALA A 61 9.89 6.86 -3.67
N SER A 62 8.89 6.97 -4.56
CA SER A 62 7.67 7.76 -4.39
C SER A 62 6.74 7.28 -3.28
N PHE A 63 6.81 6.02 -2.91
CA PHE A 63 6.03 5.43 -1.83
C PHE A 63 6.80 5.36 -0.51
N GLY A 64 8.13 5.45 -0.55
CA GLY A 64 9.02 5.39 0.61
C GLY A 64 9.71 4.03 0.73
N GLY A 65 10.64 3.89 1.68
CA GLY A 65 11.35 2.64 1.96
C GLY A 65 10.75 1.86 3.14
N GLY A 66 11.42 0.77 3.55
CA GLY A 66 11.08 0.02 4.77
C GLY A 66 11.38 0.78 6.08
N LEU A 67 12.03 1.94 5.98
CA LEU A 67 12.42 2.81 7.08
C LEU A 67 11.47 4.00 7.20
N ILE A 68 11.62 4.77 8.28
CA ILE A 68 10.78 5.91 8.68
C ILE A 68 10.78 7.11 7.69
N GLY A 69 11.50 7.00 6.57
CA GLY A 69 11.50 7.99 5.49
C GLY A 69 10.25 7.85 4.62
N GLY A 70 9.35 8.83 4.69
CA GLY A 70 8.17 8.89 3.84
C GLY A 70 8.53 8.92 2.34
N GLY A 71 7.58 8.51 1.50
CA GLY A 71 7.72 8.56 0.04
C GLY A 71 7.86 9.97 -0.54
N GLY A 72 8.61 10.10 -1.63
CA GLY A 72 8.90 11.38 -2.28
C GLY A 72 9.58 11.24 -3.65
N CYS A 73 10.27 12.25 -4.15
CA CYS A 73 10.97 12.16 -5.45
C CYS A 73 12.18 11.18 -5.45
N GLY A 74 12.40 10.43 -4.38
CA GLY A 74 13.54 9.52 -4.23
C GLY A 74 14.83 10.19 -3.78
N CYS A 75 14.76 11.45 -3.34
CA CYS A 75 15.87 12.15 -2.71
C CYS A 75 15.73 12.04 -1.17
N ASN A 76 15.98 10.86 -0.59
CA ASN A 76 16.27 10.76 0.86
C ASN A 76 17.78 10.94 1.07
#